data_AF-A0A958TAG4-F1
#
_entry.id   AF-A0A958TAG4-F1
#
_cell.length_a   1.000
_cell.length_b   1.000
_cell.length_c   1.000
_cell.angle_alpha   90.00
_cell.angle_beta   90.00
_cell.angle_gamma   90.00
#
_symmetry.space_group_name_H-M   'P 1'
#
loop_
_entity.id
_entity.type
_entity.pdbx_description
1 polymer ?
#
loop_
_entity_poly.entity_id
_entity_poly.type
_entity_poly.pdbx_seq_one_letter_code
_entity_poly.pdbx_strand_id
1 'polypeptide(L)'
;MKLTYTIVFFLFCSSQLLISQSWDQKLSEINELTQQKDWPSALSKTKALLSETETEVGKEHLNYATVLSWLGYIYKYSGTDQLDTAEKAYKESFEIAKKLIPENDERLVPYVLDLAYLHYDQNKFDFATPYYE
;
A
#
# COMPACT_ATOMS: atom_id res chain seq x y z
N MET A 1 -37.96 16.23 -4.91
CA MET A 1 -36.85 16.02 -3.95
C MET A 1 -36.24 14.62 -4.00
N LYS A 2 -36.93 13.54 -4.43
CA LYS A 2 -36.32 12.19 -4.57
C LYS A 2 -35.36 12.04 -5.75
N LEU A 3 -35.61 12.73 -6.87
CA LEU A 3 -34.86 12.56 -8.12
C LEU A 3 -33.39 13.03 -8.02
N THR A 4 -33.11 14.08 -7.24
CA THR A 4 -31.76 14.63 -7.07
C THR A 4 -30.86 13.71 -6.24
N TYR A 5 -31.40 13.03 -5.21
CA TYR A 5 -30.63 12.07 -4.42
C TYR A 5 -30.26 10.82 -5.23
N THR A 6 -31.14 10.33 -6.10
CA THR A 6 -30.85 9.18 -6.97
C THR A 6 -29.74 9.51 -7.98
N ILE A 7 -29.75 10.71 -8.55
CA ILE A 7 -28.73 11.15 -9.51
C ILE A 7 -27.37 11.35 -8.81
N VAL A 8 -27.33 11.99 -7.65
CA VAL A 8 -26.07 12.19 -6.89
C VAL A 8 -25.50 10.87 -6.39
N PHE A 9 -26.34 9.95 -5.90
CA PHE A 9 -25.91 8.62 -5.46
C PHE A 9 -25.37 7.78 -6.62
N PHE A 10 -26.03 7.84 -7.78
CA PHE A 10 -25.58 7.12 -8.98
C PHE A 10 -24.25 7.67 -9.52
N LEU A 11 -24.08 9.00 -9.54
CA LEU A 11 -22.83 9.65 -9.95
C LEU A 11 -21.67 9.31 -9.01
N PHE A 12 -21.89 9.38 -7.70
CA PHE A 12 -20.88 9.02 -6.69
C PHE A 12 -20.45 7.55 -6.81
N CYS A 13 -21.42 6.62 -6.90
CA CYS A 13 -21.13 5.19 -7.04
C CYS A 13 -20.38 4.87 -8.36
N SER A 14 -20.77 5.52 -9.47
CA SER A 14 -20.10 5.33 -10.77
C SER A 14 -18.66 5.84 -10.76
N SER A 15 -18.37 6.94 -10.06
CA SER A 15 -17.00 7.45 -9.89
C SER A 15 -16.14 6.52 -9.03
N GLN A 16 -16.70 5.98 -7.95
CA GLN A 16 -15.99 5.02 -7.09
C GLN A 16 -15.66 3.72 -7.82
N LEU A 17 -16.60 3.22 -8.64
CA LEU A 17 -16.37 2.01 -9.44
C LEU A 17 -15.27 2.23 -10.49
N LEU A 18 -15.25 3.38 -11.16
CA LEU A 18 -14.22 3.72 -12.15
C LEU A 18 -12.85 3.88 -11.48
N ILE A 19 -12.79 4.53 -10.32
CA ILE A 19 -11.56 4.67 -9.53
C ILE A 19 -11.05 3.29 -9.13
N SER A 20 -11.90 2.41 -8.59
CA SER A 20 -11.53 1.03 -8.25
C SER A 20 -10.96 0.27 -9.45
N GLN A 21 -11.60 0.36 -10.61
CA GLN A 21 -11.11 -0.34 -11.81
C GLN A 21 -9.76 0.21 -12.29
N SER A 22 -9.57 1.53 -12.24
CA SER A 22 -8.27 2.15 -12.57
C SER A 22 -7.18 1.84 -11.55
N TRP A 23 -7.56 1.70 -10.28
CA TRP A 23 -6.67 1.35 -9.18
C TRP A 23 -6.09 -0.05 -9.35
N ASP A 24 -6.96 -1.03 -9.61
CA ASP A 24 -6.57 -2.42 -9.82
C ASP A 24 -5.62 -2.55 -11.02
N GLN A 25 -5.87 -1.80 -12.10
CA GLN A 25 -4.98 -1.76 -13.26
C GLN A 25 -3.58 -1.23 -12.89
N LYS A 26 -3.52 -0.12 -12.14
CA LYS A 26 -2.24 0.50 -11.74
C LYS A 26 -1.43 -0.43 -10.83
N LEU A 27 -2.08 -1.12 -9.89
CA LEU A 27 -1.41 -2.11 -9.02
C LEU A 27 -0.99 -3.37 -9.79
N SER A 28 -1.80 -3.83 -10.75
CA SER A 28 -1.42 -4.96 -11.62
C SER A 28 -0.15 -4.66 -12.40
N GLU A 29 -0.04 -3.45 -12.97
CA GLU A 29 1.15 -3.04 -13.71
C GLU A 29 2.39 -2.99 -12.81
N ILE A 30 2.28 -2.46 -11.59
CA ILE A 30 3.38 -2.49 -10.61
C ILE A 30 3.78 -3.94 -10.32
N ASN A 31 2.80 -4.82 -10.07
CA ASN A 31 3.07 -6.23 -9.83
C ASN A 31 3.73 -6.91 -11.05
N GLU A 32 3.29 -6.63 -12.27
CA GLU A 32 3.91 -7.18 -13.48
C GLU A 32 5.38 -6.75 -13.61
N LEU A 33 5.68 -5.47 -13.34
CA LEU A 33 7.05 -4.95 -13.34
C LEU A 33 7.91 -5.61 -12.25
N THR A 34 7.36 -5.85 -11.06
CA THR A 34 8.09 -6.54 -9.99
C THR A 34 8.32 -8.02 -10.31
N GLN A 35 7.36 -8.72 -10.93
CA GLN A 35 7.54 -10.09 -11.41
C GLN A 35 8.63 -10.18 -12.49
N GLN A 36 8.69 -9.18 -13.37
CA GLN A 36 9.74 -9.06 -14.38
C GLN A 36 11.10 -8.64 -13.80
N LYS A 37 11.15 -8.26 -12.51
CA LYS A 37 12.31 -7.68 -11.82
C LYS A 37 12.82 -6.40 -12.47
N ASP A 38 11.95 -5.69 -13.19
CA ASP A 38 12.23 -4.33 -13.69
C ASP A 38 12.04 -3.33 -12.54
N TRP A 39 12.96 -3.38 -11.59
CA TRP A 39 12.94 -2.55 -10.39
C TRP A 39 12.96 -1.05 -10.68
N PRO A 40 13.74 -0.52 -11.65
CA PRO A 40 13.70 0.90 -11.98
C PRO A 40 12.32 1.36 -12.44
N SER A 41 11.67 0.61 -13.33
CA SER A 41 10.33 0.94 -13.81
C SER A 41 9.29 0.80 -12.70
N ALA A 42 9.34 -0.29 -11.93
CA ALA A 42 8.45 -0.51 -10.79
C ALA A 42 8.55 0.62 -9.75
N LEU A 43 9.77 1.05 -9.42
CA LEU A 43 10.03 2.12 -8.48
C LEU A 43 9.48 3.47 -8.97
N SER A 44 9.74 3.79 -10.25
CA SER A 44 9.24 5.01 -10.87
C SER A 44 7.71 5.05 -10.85
N LYS A 45 7.07 3.95 -11.26
CA LYS A 45 5.61 3.82 -11.29
C LYS A 45 4.99 3.93 -9.91
N THR A 46 5.58 3.24 -8.93
CA THR A 46 5.10 3.24 -7.54
C THR A 46 5.22 4.63 -6.90
N LYS A 47 6.32 5.35 -7.14
CA LYS A 47 6.48 6.75 -6.67
C LYS A 47 5.48 7.71 -7.31
N ALA A 48 5.22 7.56 -8.60
CA ALA A 48 4.21 8.37 -9.28
C ALA A 48 2.82 8.10 -8.69
N LEU A 49 2.47 6.83 -8.47
CA LEU A 49 1.20 6.44 -7.87
C LEU A 49 1.07 6.93 -6.42
N LEU A 50 2.17 6.95 -5.65
CA LEU A 50 2.17 7.48 -4.29
C LEU A 50 1.84 8.97 -4.27
N SER A 51 2.43 9.75 -5.16
CA SER A 51 2.14 11.19 -5.28
C SER A 51 0.71 11.46 -5.77
N GLU A 52 0.20 10.64 -6.69
CA GLU A 52 -1.17 10.73 -7.17
C GLU A 52 -2.17 10.43 -6.05
N THR A 53 -1.98 9.32 -5.34
CA THR A 53 -2.84 8.95 -4.20
C THR A 53 -2.81 9.97 -3.06
N GLU A 54 -1.64 10.52 -2.74
CA GLU A 54 -1.54 11.63 -1.77
C GLU A 54 -2.41 12.82 -2.19
N THR A 55 -2.44 13.13 -3.49
CA THR A 55 -3.20 14.27 -4.01
C THR A 55 -4.71 13.98 -4.04
N GLU A 56 -5.10 12.75 -4.41
CA GLU A 56 -6.51 12.37 -4.57
C GLU A 56 -7.23 12.14 -3.24
N VAL A 57 -6.58 11.42 -2.32
CA VAL A 57 -7.21 10.94 -1.07
C VAL A 57 -6.46 11.33 0.20
N GLY A 58 -5.23 11.84 0.08
CA GLY A 58 -4.38 12.19 1.23
C GLY A 58 -3.59 11.01 1.80
N LYS A 59 -2.76 11.30 2.80
CA LYS A 59 -1.86 10.31 3.44
C LYS A 59 -2.56 9.35 4.39
N GLU A 60 -3.65 9.79 5.02
CA GLU A 60 -4.41 8.99 5.97
C GLU A 60 -5.51 8.18 5.25
N HIS A 61 -5.09 7.40 4.22
CA HIS A 61 -5.99 6.57 3.41
C HIS A 61 -5.35 5.21 3.10
N LEU A 62 -6.16 4.15 3.06
CA LEU A 62 -5.68 2.77 2.83
C LEU A 62 -4.99 2.56 1.48
N ASN A 63 -5.43 3.28 0.44
CA ASN A 63 -4.74 3.28 -0.85
C ASN A 63 -3.31 3.82 -0.76
N TYR A 64 -3.11 4.90 0.01
CA TYR A 64 -1.77 5.46 0.23
C TYR A 64 -0.89 4.49 1.02
N ALA A 65 -1.43 3.84 2.07
CA ALA A 65 -0.74 2.76 2.78
C ALA A 65 -0.37 1.59 1.85
N THR A 66 -1.30 1.13 1.01
CA THR A 66 -1.05 0.03 0.05
C THR A 66 0.13 0.35 -0.87
N VAL A 67 0.23 1.59 -1.36
CA VAL A 67 1.34 2.00 -2.24
C VAL A 67 2.66 2.12 -1.48
N LEU A 68 2.64 2.54 -0.22
CA LEU A 68 3.82 2.49 0.65
C LEU A 68 4.31 1.06 0.88
N SER A 69 3.40 0.09 1.05
CA SER A 69 3.77 -1.32 1.12
C SER A 69 4.44 -1.81 -0.16
N TRP A 70 3.90 -1.46 -1.34
CA TRP A 70 4.57 -1.76 -2.62
C TRP A 70 5.95 -1.11 -2.74
N LEU A 71 6.09 0.13 -2.27
CA LEU A 71 7.36 0.83 -2.28
C LEU A 71 8.39 0.13 -1.36
N GLY A 72 7.96 -0.30 -0.18
CA GLY A 72 8.77 -1.11 0.73
C GLY A 72 9.22 -2.42 0.09
N TYR A 73 8.31 -3.12 -0.58
CA TYR A 73 8.61 -4.34 -1.32
C TYR A 73 9.68 -4.12 -2.39
N ILE A 74 9.50 -3.09 -3.22
CA ILE A 74 10.47 -2.79 -4.29
C ILE A 74 11.83 -2.44 -3.69
N TYR A 75 11.89 -1.64 -2.63
CA TYR A 75 13.16 -1.31 -1.98
C TYR A 75 13.85 -2.53 -1.38
N LYS A 76 13.10 -3.42 -0.76
CA LYS A 76 13.60 -4.66 -0.19
C LYS A 76 14.23 -5.58 -1.23
N TYR A 77 13.62 -5.71 -2.41
CA TYR A 77 14.04 -6.69 -3.44
C TYR A 77 14.93 -6.10 -4.55
N SER A 78 14.98 -4.77 -4.71
CA SER A 78 15.79 -4.10 -5.75
C SER A 78 17.26 -3.89 -5.39
N GLY A 79 17.64 -3.99 -4.11
CA GLY A 79 19.04 -3.91 -3.68
C GLY A 79 19.23 -4.00 -2.16
N THR A 80 20.40 -4.45 -1.73
CA THR A 80 20.72 -4.69 -0.31
C THR A 80 20.89 -3.42 0.53
N ASP A 81 21.24 -2.29 -0.08
CA ASP A 81 21.53 -1.04 0.64
C ASP A 81 20.27 -0.20 0.96
N GLN A 82 19.07 -0.74 0.71
CA GLN A 82 17.80 0.00 0.81
C GLN A 82 16.83 -0.58 1.85
N LEU A 83 17.30 -1.51 2.69
CA LEU A 83 16.48 -2.15 3.73
C LEU A 83 15.96 -1.14 4.76
N ASP A 84 16.72 -0.10 5.11
CA ASP A 84 16.25 0.96 6.02
C ASP A 84 15.13 1.80 5.40
N THR A 85 15.18 2.01 4.08
CA THR A 85 14.12 2.72 3.34
C THR A 85 12.87 1.86 3.22
N ALA A 86 13.04 0.55 2.99
CA ALA A 86 11.95 -0.41 3.03
C ALA A 86 11.27 -0.45 4.41
N GLU A 87 12.07 -0.44 5.49
CA GLU A 87 11.57 -0.43 6.86
C GLU A 87 10.70 0.79 7.15
N LYS A 88 11.16 1.98 6.72
CA LYS A 88 10.39 3.22 6.87
C LYS A 88 9.07 3.15 6.11
N ALA A 89 9.09 2.67 4.86
CA ALA A 89 7.89 2.57 4.04
C ALA A 89 6.85 1.60 4.65
N TYR A 90 7.29 0.42 5.09
CA TYR A 90 6.41 -0.55 5.75
C TYR A 90 5.89 -0.05 7.10
N LYS A 91 6.71 0.63 7.90
CA LYS A 91 6.25 1.22 9.17
C LYS A 91 5.19 2.29 8.94
N GLU A 92 5.41 3.20 8.00
CA GLU A 92 4.43 4.24 7.67
C GLU A 92 3.11 3.61 7.16
N SER A 93 3.21 2.62 6.28
CA SER A 93 2.06 1.84 5.78
C SER A 93 1.25 1.20 6.93
N PHE A 94 1.94 0.50 7.84
CA PHE A 94 1.31 -0.14 8.99
C PHE A 94 0.65 0.86 9.95
N GLU A 95 1.31 1.98 10.28
CA GLU A 95 0.75 2.99 11.18
C GLU A 95 -0.53 3.62 10.60
N ILE A 96 -0.60 3.82 9.29
CA ILE A 96 -1.82 4.30 8.63
C ILE A 96 -2.89 3.22 8.66
N ALA A 97 -2.55 1.97 8.28
CA ALA A 97 -3.50 0.86 8.29
C ALA A 97 -4.07 0.61 9.68
N LYS A 98 -3.24 0.63 10.72
CA LYS A 98 -3.64 0.44 12.13
C LYS A 98 -4.61 1.50 12.64
N LYS A 99 -4.53 2.75 12.15
CA LYS A 99 -5.50 3.80 12.50
C LYS A 99 -6.87 3.59 11.85
N LEU A 100 -6.90 2.96 10.66
CA LEU A 100 -8.08 2.89 9.80
C LEU A 100 -8.78 1.53 9.85
N ILE A 101 -8.07 0.48 10.26
CA ILE A 101 -8.54 -0.91 10.32
C ILE A 101 -8.63 -1.33 11.79
N PRO A 102 -9.76 -1.90 12.25
CA PRO A 102 -9.85 -2.46 13.60
C PRO A 102 -8.77 -3.51 13.86
N GLU A 103 -8.22 -3.53 15.06
CA GLU A 103 -7.07 -4.38 15.42
C GLU A 103 -7.29 -5.89 15.17
N ASN A 104 -8.54 -6.37 15.28
CA ASN A 104 -8.90 -7.77 15.06
C ASN A 104 -9.33 -8.10 13.61
N ASP A 105 -9.15 -7.18 12.67
CA ASP A 105 -9.57 -7.35 11.28
C ASP A 105 -8.43 -7.91 10.43
N GLU A 106 -8.71 -9.00 9.70
CA GLU A 106 -7.74 -9.71 8.86
C GLU A 106 -7.11 -8.81 7.77
N ARG A 107 -7.75 -7.69 7.41
CA ARG A 107 -7.19 -6.71 6.48
C ARG A 107 -5.92 -6.03 7.00
N LEU A 108 -5.63 -6.10 8.30
CA LEU A 108 -4.39 -5.59 8.87
C LEU A 108 -3.20 -6.55 8.65
N VAL A 109 -3.46 -7.84 8.41
CA VAL A 109 -2.45 -8.90 8.31
C VAL A 109 -1.36 -8.61 7.26
N PRO A 110 -1.66 -8.16 6.02
CA PRO A 110 -0.62 -7.91 5.03
C PRO A 110 0.42 -6.87 5.50
N TYR A 111 -0.02 -5.82 6.19
CA TYR A 111 0.85 -4.76 6.70
C TYR A 111 1.76 -5.23 7.85
N VAL A 112 1.27 -6.17 8.66
CA VAL A 112 2.06 -6.82 9.70
C VAL A 112 3.10 -7.77 9.08
N LEU A 113 2.70 -8.56 8.08
CA LEU A 113 3.58 -9.50 7.41
C LEU A 113 4.73 -8.80 6.68
N ASP A 114 4.47 -7.64 6.06
CA ASP A 114 5.47 -6.81 5.42
C ASP A 114 6.64 -6.47 6.37
N LEU A 115 6.32 -6.05 7.60
CA LEU A 115 7.31 -5.76 8.64
C LEU A 115 8.01 -7.03 9.16
N ALA A 116 7.24 -8.10 9.39
CA ALA A 116 7.78 -9.37 9.88
C ALA A 116 8.80 -9.96 8.90
N TYR A 117 8.50 -9.95 7.60
CA TYR A 117 9.40 -10.45 6.56
C TYR A 117 10.65 -9.59 6.43
N LEU A 118 10.54 -8.27 6.60
CA LEU A 118 11.73 -7.41 6.56
C LEU A 118 12.66 -7.66 7.75
N HIS A 119 12.11 -7.80 8.96
CA HIS A 119 12.93 -8.07 10.15
C HIS A 119 13.59 -9.44 10.12
N TYR A 120 12.90 -10.44 9.56
CA TYR A 120 13.50 -11.75 9.26
C TYR A 120 14.73 -11.60 8.34
N ASP A 121 14.61 -10.85 7.25
CA ASP A 121 15.70 -10.67 6.28
C ASP A 121 16.86 -9.84 6.84
N GLN A 122 16.60 -8.97 7.83
CA GLN A 122 17.64 -8.23 8.55
C GLN A 122 18.36 -9.06 9.63
N ASN A 123 18.03 -10.35 9.82
CA ASN A 123 18.46 -11.19 10.97
C ASN A 123 18.16 -10.54 12.34
N LYS A 124 17.20 -9.61 12.39
CA LYS A 124 16.76 -8.95 13.62
C LYS A 124 15.64 -9.77 14.24
N PHE A 125 15.98 -10.93 14.80
CA PHE A 125 15.01 -11.84 15.41
C PHE A 125 14.31 -11.29 16.67
N ASP A 126 14.79 -10.17 17.22
CA ASP A 126 14.29 -9.57 18.46
C ASP A 126 13.04 -8.69 18.29
N PHE A 127 12.59 -8.39 17.05
CA PHE A 127 11.43 -7.51 16.79
C PHE A 127 10.18 -8.23 16.26
N ALA A 128 10.23 -9.55 16.07
CA ALA A 128 9.09 -10.32 15.60
C ALA A 128 8.01 -10.55 16.70
N THR A 129 8.32 -10.22 17.95
CA THR A 129 7.56 -10.68 19.11
C THR A 129 6.30 -9.88 19.47
N PRO A 130 6.12 -8.57 19.19
CA PRO A 130 4.90 -7.88 19.63
C PRO A 130 3.80 -7.74 18.57
N TYR A 131 3.99 -8.22 17.33
CA TYR A 131 3.01 -8.01 16.24
C TYR A 131 2.09 -9.22 15.94
N TYR A 132 2.22 -10.31 16.70
CA TYR A 132 1.44 -11.55 16.52
C TYR A 132 0.53 -11.90 17.71
N GLU A 133 0.52 -11.10 18.78
CA GLU A 133 -0.41 -11.25 19.91
C GLU A 133 -1.64 -10.36 19.73
#